data_AF-A0A0D0S853-F1
#
_entry.id   AF-A0A0D0S853-F1
#
_cell.length_a   1.000
_cell.length_b   1.000
_cell.length_c   1.000
_cell.angle_alpha   90.00
_cell.angle_beta   90.00
_cell.angle_gamma   90.00
#
_symmetry.space_group_name_H-M   'P 1'
#
loop_
_entity.id
_entity.type
_entity.pdbx_description
1 polymer ?
#
loop_
_entity_poly.entity_id
_entity_poly.type
_entity_poly.pdbx_seq_one_letter_code
_entity_poly.pdbx_strand_id
1 'polypeptide(L)'
;MRSHPVPAATGPLTSWLLAIGLLLSPAVALAQAGGANGPAAEKPVIATGTVPDEATRAAILERLRELYGANRVVDRIEVDAVIAPPNWSDRVLGMLGPDLKEVSGGELAIDGNSVRITGQVGNEAARQQVASAIATGAGPSYVLKNSLVGGGGSKQDLLDQTLADRIIEFKSGSATLTDGGRAILDEMAVALEKVGQQQVQVIGHTDSVGSRESNIALSLQRAIAVKAYLEQRGVSADNLSVQGFGPDRPVAENDTDDGRARNRRIEFRVM
;
A
#
# COMPACT_ATOMS: atom_id res chain seq x y z
N MET A 1 -56.96 -11.24 31.67
CA MET A 1 -55.99 -10.69 30.69
C MET A 1 -54.83 -11.65 30.58
N ARG A 2 -54.24 -11.73 29.38
CA ARG A 2 -52.96 -12.38 29.01
C ARG A 2 -53.08 -13.76 28.39
N SER A 3 -53.43 -13.71 27.11
CA SER A 3 -52.61 -14.28 26.04
C SER A 3 -51.11 -14.25 26.36
N HIS A 4 -50.44 -15.40 26.24
CA HIS A 4 -48.99 -15.44 26.13
C HIS A 4 -48.59 -16.22 24.87
N PRO A 5 -47.77 -15.63 23.99
CA PRO A 5 -47.28 -16.25 22.78
C PRO A 5 -45.99 -17.05 23.02
N VAL A 6 -45.76 -18.04 22.16
CA VAL A 6 -44.45 -18.57 21.75
C VAL A 6 -44.08 -17.74 20.48
N PRO A 7 -42.83 -17.27 20.22
CA PRO A 7 -41.66 -18.13 20.02
C PRO A 7 -40.24 -17.57 20.24
N ALA A 8 -39.27 -18.49 20.15
CA ALA A 8 -37.89 -18.40 19.64
C ALA A 8 -36.94 -17.27 20.09
N ALA A 9 -35.75 -17.65 20.59
CA ALA A 9 -34.48 -17.55 19.85
C ALA A 9 -33.26 -17.55 20.78
N THR A 10 -32.15 -18.01 20.20
CA THR A 10 -30.76 -17.66 20.55
C THR A 10 -30.24 -18.12 21.91
N GLY A 11 -29.76 -19.36 21.96
CA GLY A 11 -28.64 -19.69 22.83
C GLY A 11 -27.37 -18.96 22.34
N PRO A 12 -26.46 -18.55 23.24
CA PRO A 12 -25.23 -17.89 22.84
C PRO A 12 -24.37 -18.83 22.01
N LEU A 13 -23.95 -18.35 20.84
CA LEU A 13 -22.96 -18.98 19.98
C LEU A 13 -21.65 -19.08 20.77
N THR A 14 -21.34 -20.26 21.30
CA THR A 14 -19.99 -20.61 21.73
C THR A 14 -19.13 -20.73 20.47
N SER A 15 -18.53 -19.60 20.10
CA SER A 15 -17.53 -19.47 19.05
C SER A 15 -16.25 -20.18 19.50
N TRP A 16 -15.90 -21.28 18.85
CA TRP A 16 -14.60 -21.92 19.04
C TRP A 16 -13.59 -21.20 18.14
N LEU A 17 -12.63 -20.53 18.78
CA LEU A 17 -11.51 -19.80 18.18
C LEU A 17 -10.54 -20.79 17.53
N LEU A 18 -10.21 -20.58 16.25
CA LEU A 18 -8.99 -21.13 15.66
C LEU A 18 -8.15 -19.97 15.10
N ALA A 19 -7.21 -19.48 15.92
CA ALA A 19 -6.29 -18.43 15.53
C ALA A 19 -5.01 -19.04 14.96
N ILE A 20 -4.75 -18.87 13.66
CA ILE A 20 -3.39 -18.94 13.13
C ILE A 20 -2.91 -17.51 12.99
N GLY A 21 -2.02 -17.11 13.90
CA GLY A 21 -1.33 -15.83 13.85
C GLY A 21 0.11 -16.03 13.41
N LEU A 22 0.45 -15.68 12.17
CA LEU A 22 1.85 -15.53 11.76
C LEU A 22 2.31 -14.10 12.09
N LEU A 23 2.68 -13.81 13.35
CA LEU A 23 3.21 -12.50 13.75
C LEU A 23 4.63 -12.29 13.20
N LEU A 24 4.85 -11.34 12.28
CA LEU A 24 6.14 -10.66 12.11
C LEU A 24 6.12 -9.32 12.88
N SER A 25 6.00 -9.37 14.21
CA SER A 25 5.95 -8.15 15.04
C SER A 25 7.30 -7.41 15.16
N PRO A 26 7.29 -6.09 15.41
CA PRO A 26 8.36 -5.43 16.17
C PRO A 26 8.17 -5.76 17.66
N ALA A 27 9.24 -6.17 18.34
CA ALA A 27 9.20 -6.48 19.76
C ALA A 27 8.78 -5.27 20.60
N VAL A 28 7.87 -5.46 21.56
CA VAL A 28 7.91 -4.67 22.80
C VAL A 28 9.06 -5.25 23.61
N ALA A 29 10.23 -4.63 23.49
CA ALA A 29 11.38 -4.95 24.32
C ALA A 29 11.23 -4.26 25.68
N LEU A 30 11.02 -5.05 26.73
CA LEU A 30 11.40 -4.63 28.08
C LEU A 30 12.92 -4.45 28.09
N ALA A 31 13.34 -3.20 28.29
CA ALA A 31 14.74 -2.81 28.34
C ALA A 31 15.48 -3.57 29.45
N GLN A 32 16.52 -4.32 29.05
CA GLN A 32 17.66 -4.65 29.89
C GLN A 32 18.91 -4.40 29.06
N ALA A 33 19.79 -3.55 29.59
CA ALA A 33 20.97 -3.00 28.95
C ALA A 33 22.02 -4.06 28.59
N GLY A 34 22.69 -3.87 27.45
CA GLY A 34 23.88 -4.63 27.06
C GLY A 34 24.19 -4.46 25.59
N GLY A 35 25.09 -3.53 25.25
CA GLY A 35 25.44 -3.19 23.88
C GLY A 35 26.13 -4.33 23.12
N ALA A 36 25.76 -4.49 21.85
CA ALA A 36 26.61 -5.05 20.81
C ALA A 36 26.08 -4.58 19.44
N ASN A 37 26.86 -3.71 18.79
CA ASN A 37 26.69 -3.37 17.37
C ASN A 37 27.02 -4.62 16.54
N GLY A 38 25.98 -5.32 16.08
CA GLY A 38 26.03 -6.29 14.98
C GLY A 38 25.23 -5.76 13.78
N PRO A 39 25.46 -6.28 12.55
CA PRO A 39 24.63 -5.93 11.40
C PRO A 39 23.17 -6.27 11.75
N ALA A 40 22.23 -5.38 11.42
CA ALA A 40 20.83 -5.48 11.80
C ALA A 40 20.29 -6.90 11.53
N ALA A 41 20.12 -7.69 12.59
CA ALA A 41 19.70 -9.08 12.49
C ALA A 41 18.31 -9.15 11.87
N GLU A 42 18.19 -9.84 10.74
CA GLU A 42 16.89 -10.05 10.10
C GLU A 42 15.96 -10.80 11.07
N LYS A 43 14.79 -10.23 11.35
CA LYS A 43 13.89 -10.69 12.42
C LYS A 43 13.42 -12.14 12.20
N PRO A 44 13.17 -12.91 13.28
CA PRO A 44 12.65 -14.27 13.18
C PRO A 44 11.20 -14.29 12.68
N VAL A 45 10.85 -15.34 11.94
CA VAL A 45 9.50 -15.66 11.49
C VAL A 45 8.88 -16.62 12.51
N ILE A 46 7.78 -16.22 13.14
CA ILE A 46 7.13 -17.02 14.18
C ILE A 46 5.89 -17.67 13.60
N ALA A 47 5.86 -19.01 13.56
CA ALA A 47 4.69 -19.79 13.18
C ALA A 47 3.90 -20.18 14.42
N THR A 48 2.64 -19.74 14.53
CA THR A 48 1.78 -20.01 15.69
C THR A 48 0.37 -20.40 15.27
N GLY A 49 -0.32 -21.12 16.14
CA GLY A 49 -1.72 -21.52 15.97
C GLY A 49 -1.91 -23.01 16.14
N THR A 50 -3.13 -23.48 15.87
CA THR A 50 -3.52 -24.88 16.06
C THR A 50 -3.79 -25.56 14.72
N VAL A 51 -3.21 -26.75 14.52
CA VAL A 51 -3.36 -27.55 13.30
C VAL A 51 -3.96 -28.93 13.62
N PRO A 52 -4.66 -29.57 12.66
CA PRO A 52 -5.41 -30.80 12.92
C PRO A 52 -4.52 -32.04 13.16
N ASP A 53 -3.30 -32.05 12.62
CA ASP A 53 -2.39 -33.19 12.69
C ASP A 53 -0.91 -32.78 12.54
N GLU A 54 -0.02 -33.71 12.92
CA GLU A 54 1.44 -33.51 12.84
C GLU A 54 1.94 -33.40 11.40
N ALA A 55 1.26 -34.04 10.43
CA ALA A 55 1.67 -33.97 9.03
C ALA A 55 1.51 -32.55 8.47
N THR A 56 0.42 -31.89 8.81
CA THR A 56 0.13 -30.51 8.44
C THR A 56 1.09 -29.53 9.11
N ARG A 57 1.39 -29.77 10.40
CA ARG A 57 2.42 -29.03 11.14
C ARG A 57 3.77 -29.11 10.42
N ALA A 58 4.21 -30.33 10.09
CA ALA A 58 5.49 -30.56 9.43
C ALA A 58 5.56 -29.86 8.07
N ALA A 59 4.50 -29.94 7.25
CA ALA A 59 4.45 -29.32 5.92
C ALA A 59 4.53 -27.78 5.98
N ILE A 60 3.83 -27.15 6.93
CA ILE A 60 3.88 -25.69 7.12
C ILE A 60 5.30 -25.25 7.53
N LEU A 61 5.90 -25.96 8.49
CA LEU A 61 7.24 -25.64 8.96
C LEU A 61 8.29 -25.84 7.87
N GLU A 62 8.21 -26.94 7.12
CA GLU A 62 9.09 -27.18 5.97
C GLU A 62 8.99 -26.04 4.96
N ARG A 63 7.77 -25.65 4.58
CA ARG A 63 7.55 -24.56 3.63
C ARG A 63 8.09 -23.21 4.12
N LEU A 64 7.89 -22.87 5.39
CA LEU A 64 8.44 -21.64 5.98
C LEU A 64 9.98 -21.67 6.01
N ARG A 65 10.58 -22.83 6.29
CA ARG A 65 12.04 -23.00 6.32
C ARG A 65 12.64 -22.91 4.92
N GLU A 66 11.95 -23.35 3.87
CA GLU A 66 12.36 -23.13 2.48
C GLU A 66 12.38 -21.62 2.13
N LEU A 67 11.37 -20.88 2.58
CA LEU A 67 11.22 -19.46 2.23
C LEU A 67 12.17 -18.53 2.99
N TYR A 68 12.31 -18.76 4.30
CA TYR A 68 13.01 -17.84 5.22
C TYR A 68 14.28 -18.42 5.85
N GLY A 69 14.56 -19.71 5.63
CA GLY A 69 15.71 -20.41 6.19
C GLY A 69 15.43 -21.02 7.57
N ALA A 70 16.01 -22.20 7.82
CA ALA A 70 15.76 -22.99 9.03
C ALA A 70 16.06 -22.24 10.35
N ASN A 71 17.09 -21.39 10.36
CA ASN A 71 17.54 -20.68 11.56
C ASN A 71 16.65 -19.48 11.93
N ARG A 72 15.73 -19.08 11.06
CA ARG A 72 14.87 -17.91 11.25
C ARG A 72 13.45 -18.27 11.63
N VAL A 73 13.03 -19.53 11.46
CA VAL A 73 11.68 -19.98 11.74
C VAL A 73 11.59 -20.49 13.18
N VAL A 74 10.75 -19.82 13.98
CA VAL A 74 10.41 -20.23 15.34
C VAL A 74 9.06 -20.91 15.31
N ASP A 75 9.05 -22.15 15.78
CA ASP A 75 7.87 -23.01 15.82
C ASP A 75 7.15 -22.88 17.16
N ARG A 76 5.87 -22.48 17.09
CA ARG A 76 4.92 -22.46 18.21
C ARG A 76 3.54 -22.97 17.74
N ILE A 77 3.55 -23.89 16.78
CA ILE A 77 2.32 -24.53 16.30
C ILE A 77 1.96 -25.67 17.26
N GLU A 78 0.71 -25.67 17.70
CA GLU A 78 0.12 -26.73 18.52
C GLU A 78 -0.70 -27.68 17.64
N VAL A 79 -0.69 -28.97 17.97
CA VAL A 79 -1.52 -29.97 17.30
C VAL A 79 -2.69 -30.31 18.21
N ASP A 80 -3.90 -30.10 17.72
CA ASP A 80 -5.12 -30.44 18.44
C ASP A 80 -6.21 -30.92 17.46
N ALA A 81 -7.23 -31.62 17.98
CA ALA A 81 -8.32 -32.18 17.20
C ALA A 81 -9.29 -31.10 16.73
N VAL A 82 -8.86 -30.34 15.71
CA VAL A 82 -9.62 -29.24 15.12
C VAL A 82 -10.26 -29.69 13.80
N ILE A 83 -11.50 -29.27 13.56
CA ILE A 83 -12.18 -29.49 12.29
C ILE A 83 -11.71 -28.47 11.27
N ALA A 84 -10.80 -28.87 10.39
CA ALA A 84 -10.35 -28.05 9.27
C ALA A 84 -11.31 -28.15 8.07
N PRO A 85 -11.50 -27.07 7.29
CA PRO A 85 -12.20 -27.13 6.01
C PRO A 85 -11.59 -28.14 5.02
N PRO A 86 -12.34 -28.60 4.00
CA PRO A 86 -11.78 -29.45 2.95
C PRO A 86 -10.57 -28.81 2.26
N ASN A 87 -9.50 -29.60 2.06
CA ASN A 87 -8.24 -29.18 1.44
C ASN A 87 -7.55 -27.99 2.15
N TRP A 88 -7.85 -27.77 3.44
CA TRP A 88 -7.32 -26.62 4.17
C TRP A 88 -5.78 -26.56 4.16
N SER A 89 -5.11 -27.69 4.40
CA SER A 89 -3.64 -27.79 4.37
C SER A 89 -3.06 -27.31 3.05
N ASP A 90 -3.62 -27.76 1.93
CA ASP A 90 -3.14 -27.42 0.59
C ASP A 90 -3.34 -25.92 0.29
N ARG A 91 -4.44 -25.33 0.79
CA ARG A 91 -4.68 -23.88 0.66
C ARG A 91 -3.70 -23.05 1.48
N VAL A 92 -3.39 -23.49 2.71
CA VAL A 92 -2.38 -22.83 3.54
C VAL A 92 -1.02 -22.88 2.85
N LEU A 93 -0.60 -24.05 2.38
CA LEU A 93 0.66 -24.21 1.66
C LEU A 93 0.70 -23.37 0.38
N GLY A 94 -0.43 -23.25 -0.34
CA GLY A 94 -0.56 -22.40 -1.53
C GLY A 94 -0.42 -20.91 -1.24
N MET A 95 -0.81 -20.44 -0.05
CA MET A 95 -0.62 -19.04 0.37
C MET A 95 0.82 -18.73 0.79
N LEU A 96 1.57 -19.75 1.22
CA LEU A 96 2.98 -19.64 1.60
C LEU A 96 3.88 -19.63 0.35
N GLY A 97 3.81 -18.53 -0.40
CA GLY A 97 4.57 -18.29 -1.62
C GLY A 97 5.85 -17.45 -1.42
N PRO A 98 6.74 -17.40 -2.42
CA PRO A 98 7.93 -16.54 -2.40
C PRO A 98 7.60 -15.06 -2.28
N ASP A 99 6.43 -14.61 -2.75
CA ASP A 99 6.00 -13.22 -2.67
C ASP A 99 5.85 -12.74 -1.21
N LEU A 100 5.66 -13.63 -0.23
CA LEU A 100 5.66 -13.26 1.19
C LEU A 100 7.01 -12.68 1.66
N LYS A 101 8.10 -12.92 0.93
CA LYS A 101 9.41 -12.31 1.23
C LYS A 101 9.44 -10.80 0.94
N GLU A 102 8.55 -10.33 0.08
CA GLU A 102 8.37 -8.90 -0.20
C GLU A 102 7.68 -8.16 0.95
N VAL A 103 7.09 -8.90 1.90
CA VAL A 103 6.38 -8.35 3.06
C VAL A 103 7.33 -8.28 4.26
N SER A 104 7.66 -7.06 4.66
CA SER A 104 8.44 -6.73 5.85
C SER A 104 7.54 -6.44 7.05
N GLY A 105 7.84 -7.02 8.21
CA GLY A 105 7.13 -6.72 9.47
C GLY A 105 5.61 -6.93 9.41
N GLY A 106 5.17 -7.93 8.64
CA GLY A 106 3.76 -8.23 8.43
C GLY A 106 3.13 -9.27 9.34
N GLU A 107 1.89 -9.63 9.03
CA GLU A 107 1.23 -10.76 9.65
C GLU A 107 0.32 -11.41 8.62
N LEU A 108 0.42 -12.73 8.49
CA LEU A 108 -0.53 -13.54 7.73
C LEU A 108 -1.36 -14.35 8.73
N ALA A 109 -2.63 -13.99 8.87
CA ALA A 109 -3.55 -14.68 9.76
C ALA A 109 -4.61 -15.44 8.97
N ILE A 110 -4.87 -16.68 9.36
CA ILE A 110 -5.87 -17.56 8.73
C ILE A 110 -6.85 -17.99 9.82
N ASP A 111 -8.13 -17.67 9.62
CA ASP A 111 -9.23 -17.99 10.53
C ASP A 111 -10.40 -18.55 9.73
N GLY A 112 -10.56 -19.88 9.78
CA GLY A 112 -11.52 -20.60 8.94
C GLY A 112 -11.33 -20.30 7.45
N ASN A 113 -12.30 -19.62 6.84
CA ASN A 113 -12.27 -19.19 5.43
C ASN A 113 -11.82 -17.72 5.25
N SER A 114 -11.44 -17.02 6.31
CA SER A 114 -10.92 -15.66 6.22
C SER A 114 -9.40 -15.66 6.28
N VAL A 115 -8.77 -14.94 5.35
CA VAL A 115 -7.33 -14.71 5.33
C VAL A 115 -7.10 -13.23 5.51
N ARG A 116 -6.29 -12.83 6.49
CA ARG A 116 -5.86 -11.44 6.67
C ARG A 116 -4.38 -11.35 6.43
N ILE A 117 -3.96 -10.40 5.62
CA ILE A 117 -2.54 -10.05 5.49
C ILE A 117 -2.32 -8.59 5.87
N THR A 118 -1.32 -8.35 6.71
CA THR A 118 -0.83 -7.03 7.10
C THR A 118 0.67 -6.98 6.92
N GLY A 119 1.27 -5.79 6.90
CA GLY A 119 2.71 -5.62 6.77
C GLY A 119 3.11 -4.56 5.76
N GLN A 120 4.42 -4.41 5.57
CA GLN A 120 5.02 -3.44 4.68
C GLN A 120 5.52 -4.09 3.40
N VAL A 121 5.13 -3.59 2.23
CA VAL A 121 5.65 -4.04 0.92
C VAL A 121 6.33 -2.89 0.19
N GLY A 122 7.31 -3.19 -0.67
CA GLY A 122 8.18 -2.17 -1.26
C GLY A 122 7.53 -1.20 -2.26
N ASN A 123 6.36 -1.51 -2.82
CA ASN A 123 5.58 -0.62 -3.70
C ASN A 123 4.15 -1.17 -3.94
N GLU A 124 3.31 -0.39 -4.62
CA GLU A 124 1.93 -0.78 -4.95
C GLU A 124 1.86 -2.01 -5.89
N ALA A 125 2.78 -2.15 -6.84
CA ALA A 125 2.83 -3.31 -7.73
C ALA A 125 3.12 -4.60 -6.94
N ALA A 126 4.08 -4.55 -6.00
CA ALA A 126 4.38 -5.63 -5.07
C ALA A 126 3.19 -5.93 -4.16
N ARG A 127 2.47 -4.89 -3.68
CA ARG A 127 1.23 -5.08 -2.93
C ARG A 127 0.20 -5.89 -3.71
N GLN A 128 -0.04 -5.52 -4.97
CA GLN A 128 -0.99 -6.21 -5.84
C GLN A 128 -0.54 -7.63 -6.17
N GLN A 129 0.75 -7.83 -6.43
CA GLN A 129 1.33 -9.13 -6.69
C GLN A 129 1.17 -10.07 -5.49
N VAL A 130 1.56 -9.63 -4.28
CA VAL A 130 1.41 -10.42 -3.05
C VAL A 130 -0.05 -10.76 -2.80
N ALA A 131 -0.96 -9.78 -2.91
CA ALA A 131 -2.39 -10.01 -2.71
C ALA A 131 -2.96 -11.01 -3.72
N SER A 132 -2.59 -10.91 -5.00
CA SER A 132 -3.03 -11.83 -6.05
C SER A 132 -2.48 -13.25 -5.87
N ALA A 133 -1.21 -13.37 -5.47
CA ALA A 133 -0.58 -14.66 -5.19
C ALA A 133 -1.28 -15.38 -4.03
N ILE A 134 -1.56 -14.66 -2.94
CA ILE A 134 -2.28 -15.21 -1.78
C ILE A 134 -3.72 -15.56 -2.16
N ALA A 135 -4.43 -14.71 -2.90
CA ALA A 135 -5.79 -14.99 -3.35
C ALA A 135 -5.86 -16.25 -4.23
N THR A 136 -4.86 -16.43 -5.09
CA THR A 136 -4.75 -17.60 -5.97
C THR A 136 -4.44 -18.87 -5.17
N GLY A 137 -3.51 -18.80 -4.21
CA GLY A 137 -3.17 -19.91 -3.32
C GLY A 137 -4.32 -20.33 -2.41
N ALA A 138 -5.02 -19.35 -1.83
CA ALA A 138 -6.18 -19.58 -0.97
C ALA A 138 -7.37 -20.17 -1.74
N GLY A 139 -7.56 -19.75 -3.00
CA GLY A 139 -8.66 -20.18 -3.86
C GLY A 139 -9.99 -19.48 -3.56
N PRO A 140 -11.04 -19.79 -4.34
CA PRO A 140 -12.27 -18.98 -4.40
C PRO A 140 -13.14 -19.06 -3.14
N SER A 141 -12.92 -20.05 -2.27
CA SER A 141 -13.67 -20.21 -1.02
C SER A 141 -13.19 -19.28 0.10
N TYR A 142 -12.04 -18.62 -0.05
CA TYR A 142 -11.45 -17.78 0.99
C TYR A 142 -11.65 -16.30 0.72
N VAL A 143 -11.92 -15.54 1.79
CA VAL A 143 -12.05 -14.09 1.74
C VAL A 143 -10.73 -13.46 2.18
N LEU A 144 -10.02 -12.84 1.23
CA LEU A 144 -8.78 -12.11 1.51
C LEU A 144 -9.07 -10.68 2.00
N LYS A 145 -8.73 -10.40 3.25
CA LYS A 145 -8.66 -9.06 3.84
C LYS A 145 -7.23 -8.55 3.70
N ASN A 146 -6.96 -7.87 2.58
CA ASN A 146 -5.67 -7.24 2.35
C ASN A 146 -5.57 -5.93 3.14
N SER A 147 -4.61 -5.85 4.05
CA SER A 147 -4.23 -4.67 4.82
C SER A 147 -2.73 -4.42 4.76
N LEU A 148 -2.09 -4.87 3.67
CA LEU A 148 -0.71 -4.52 3.35
C LEU A 148 -0.62 -3.01 3.12
N VAL A 149 0.30 -2.41 3.85
CA VAL A 149 0.71 -1.03 3.67
C VAL A 149 1.90 -1.08 2.72
N GLY A 150 1.90 -0.29 1.64
CA GLY A 150 3.14 -0.03 0.91
C GLY A 150 4.11 0.68 1.87
N GLY A 151 5.08 -0.05 2.40
CA GLY A 151 6.08 0.47 3.34
C GLY A 151 7.18 1.14 2.56
N GLY A 152 7.14 2.46 2.56
CA GLY A 152 7.92 3.27 1.64
C GLY A 152 7.13 3.43 0.38
N GLY A 153 6.09 4.28 0.44
CA GLY A 153 5.61 4.90 -0.77
C GLY A 153 6.85 5.34 -1.54
N SER A 154 6.97 4.92 -2.80
CA SER A 154 7.94 5.48 -3.71
C SER A 154 7.98 6.98 -3.48
N LYS A 155 9.13 7.63 -3.63
CA LYS A 155 9.16 9.10 -3.49
C LYS A 155 8.05 9.77 -4.33
N GLN A 156 7.63 9.10 -5.39
CA GLN A 156 6.41 9.36 -6.14
C GLN A 156 5.12 9.34 -5.28
N ASP A 157 4.80 8.25 -4.57
CA ASP A 157 3.64 8.15 -3.67
C ASP A 157 3.60 9.24 -2.60
N LEU A 158 4.76 9.67 -2.08
CA LEU A 158 4.80 10.79 -1.15
C LEU A 158 4.29 12.08 -1.81
N LEU A 159 4.70 12.34 -3.05
CA LEU A 159 4.23 13.50 -3.82
C LEU A 159 2.75 13.35 -4.17
N ASP A 160 2.32 12.16 -4.58
CA ASP A 160 0.92 11.88 -4.93
C ASP A 160 -0.02 12.05 -3.71
N GLN A 161 0.37 11.53 -2.54
CA GLN A 161 -0.35 11.76 -1.29
C GLN A 161 -0.36 13.23 -0.88
N THR A 162 0.71 13.96 -1.17
CA THR A 162 0.76 15.40 -0.89
C THR A 162 -0.18 16.17 -1.80
N LEU A 163 -0.40 15.74 -3.05
CA LEU A 163 -1.46 16.33 -3.87
C LEU A 163 -2.86 15.91 -3.39
N ALA A 164 -3.07 14.65 -3.01
CA ALA A 164 -4.37 14.13 -2.56
C ALA A 164 -5.53 14.49 -3.52
N ASP A 165 -5.32 14.27 -4.81
CA ASP A 165 -6.23 14.63 -5.92
C ASP A 165 -6.60 16.13 -6.02
N ARG A 166 -5.95 17.00 -5.24
CA ARG A 166 -6.16 18.45 -5.32
C ARG A 166 -5.52 19.01 -6.59
N ILE A 167 -6.22 19.96 -7.19
CA ILE A 167 -5.75 20.65 -8.40
C ILE A 167 -4.95 21.88 -7.98
N ILE A 168 -3.74 22.02 -8.52
CA ILE A 168 -2.96 23.26 -8.41
C ILE A 168 -3.64 24.32 -9.28
N GLU A 169 -4.22 25.32 -8.63
CA GLU A 169 -5.03 26.35 -9.28
C GLU A 169 -4.21 27.53 -9.82
N PHE A 170 -4.68 28.05 -10.96
CA PHE A 170 -4.12 29.23 -11.62
C PHE A 170 -5.24 30.22 -11.94
N LYS A 171 -4.91 31.51 -12.04
CA LYS A 171 -5.83 32.51 -12.59
C LYS A 171 -6.23 32.12 -14.01
N SER A 172 -7.49 32.37 -14.36
CA SER A 172 -8.09 31.98 -15.64
C SER A 172 -7.20 32.37 -16.84
N GLY A 173 -7.00 31.42 -17.75
CA GLY A 173 -6.21 31.60 -18.99
C GLY A 173 -4.73 31.90 -18.78
N SER A 174 -4.17 31.73 -17.58
CA SER A 174 -2.78 32.11 -17.28
C SER A 174 -1.99 31.00 -16.57
N ALA A 175 -0.69 31.27 -16.37
CA ALA A 175 0.21 30.52 -15.51
C ALA A 175 0.44 31.19 -14.14
N THR A 176 -0.40 32.16 -13.75
CA THR A 176 -0.30 32.81 -12.43
C THR A 176 -0.99 31.97 -11.36
N LEU A 177 -0.24 31.48 -10.37
CA LEU A 177 -0.77 30.69 -9.24
C LEU A 177 -1.76 31.49 -8.38
N THR A 178 -2.86 30.86 -7.95
CA THR A 178 -3.78 31.41 -6.94
C THR A 178 -3.20 31.22 -5.53
N ASP A 179 -3.82 31.81 -4.51
CA ASP A 179 -3.45 31.55 -3.11
C ASP A 179 -3.68 30.08 -2.72
N GLY A 180 -4.76 29.46 -3.21
CA GLY A 180 -5.02 28.03 -3.01
C GLY A 180 -3.97 27.14 -3.65
N GLY A 181 -3.59 27.43 -4.90
CA GLY A 181 -2.50 26.72 -5.58
C GLY A 181 -1.16 26.86 -4.86
N ARG A 182 -0.85 28.05 -4.32
CA ARG A 182 0.34 28.30 -3.50
C ARG A 182 0.36 27.47 -2.21
N ALA A 183 -0.76 27.37 -1.51
CA ALA A 183 -0.86 26.58 -0.28
C ALA A 183 -0.56 25.09 -0.52
N ILE A 184 -1.08 24.52 -1.62
CA ILE A 184 -0.75 23.14 -2.01
C ILE A 184 0.74 22.99 -2.30
N LEU A 185 1.35 23.97 -2.98
CA LEU A 185 2.77 23.93 -3.30
C LEU A 185 3.68 24.13 -2.07
N ASP A 186 3.20 24.81 -1.03
CA ASP A 186 3.92 24.90 0.24
C ASP A 186 4.00 23.53 0.92
N GLU A 187 2.91 22.75 0.91
CA GLU A 187 2.92 21.35 1.37
C GLU A 187 3.84 20.49 0.48
N MET A 188 3.81 20.70 -0.83
CA MET A 188 4.65 19.99 -1.80
C MET A 188 6.15 20.24 -1.59
N ALA A 189 6.54 21.47 -1.22
CA ALA A 189 7.94 21.78 -0.92
C ALA A 189 8.48 20.92 0.24
N VAL A 190 7.70 20.76 1.31
CA VAL A 190 8.04 19.89 2.46
C VAL A 190 8.12 18.42 2.05
N ALA A 191 7.27 17.97 1.14
CA ALA A 191 7.34 16.62 0.60
C ALA A 191 8.61 16.41 -0.24
N LEU A 192 8.98 17.38 -1.08
CA LEU A 192 10.18 17.33 -1.93
C LEU A 192 11.48 17.33 -1.12
N GLU A 193 11.53 17.98 0.04
CA GLU A 193 12.67 17.86 0.96
C GLU A 193 12.91 16.41 1.39
N LYS A 194 11.84 15.66 1.66
CA LYS A 194 11.91 14.23 2.03
C LYS A 194 12.24 13.33 0.84
N VAL A 195 11.98 13.78 -0.39
CA VAL A 195 12.44 13.11 -1.63
C VAL A 195 13.96 13.19 -1.78
N GLY A 196 14.60 14.21 -1.23
CA GLY A 196 16.05 14.37 -1.23
C GLY A 196 16.62 14.76 -2.61
N GLN A 197 17.75 14.18 -2.99
CA GLN A 197 18.50 14.57 -4.20
C GLN A 197 18.00 13.93 -5.52
N GLN A 198 16.81 13.32 -5.54
CA GLN A 198 16.28 12.77 -6.78
C GLN A 198 15.73 13.86 -7.69
N GLN A 199 15.87 13.65 -9.00
CA GLN A 199 15.26 14.51 -9.98
C GLN A 199 13.75 14.25 -10.04
N VAL A 200 12.98 15.32 -10.00
CA VAL A 200 11.52 15.34 -10.11
C VAL A 200 11.14 16.17 -11.32
N GLN A 201 10.30 15.62 -12.19
CA GLN A 201 9.75 16.30 -13.34
C GLN A 201 8.37 16.86 -12.99
N VAL A 202 8.18 18.17 -13.15
CA VAL A 202 6.90 18.85 -13.05
C VAL A 202 6.23 18.88 -14.41
N ILE A 203 5.05 18.29 -14.52
CA ILE A 203 4.37 18.05 -15.79
C ILE A 203 3.05 18.80 -15.81
N GLY A 204 2.88 19.68 -16.79
CA GLY A 204 1.63 20.39 -17.02
C GLY A 204 0.71 19.69 -18.01
N HIS A 205 -0.59 19.71 -17.72
CA HIS A 205 -1.65 19.23 -18.60
C HIS A 205 -2.75 20.28 -18.78
N THR A 206 -3.49 20.19 -19.88
CA THR A 206 -4.71 20.96 -20.14
C THR A 206 -5.85 20.03 -20.55
N ASP A 207 -7.06 20.57 -20.57
CA ASP A 207 -8.14 19.96 -21.36
C ASP A 207 -7.92 20.19 -22.86
N SER A 208 -8.82 19.65 -23.68
CA SER A 208 -8.77 19.74 -25.14
C SER A 208 -9.40 21.00 -25.73
N VAL A 209 -9.81 21.99 -24.92
CA VAL A 209 -10.45 23.21 -25.44
C VAL A 209 -9.39 24.16 -25.98
N GLY A 210 -9.62 24.70 -27.19
CA GLY A 210 -8.68 25.60 -27.86
C GLY A 210 -7.67 24.86 -28.75
N SER A 211 -6.65 25.59 -29.23
CA SER A 211 -5.64 24.99 -30.11
C SER A 211 -4.66 24.13 -29.31
N ARG A 212 -4.24 23.00 -29.89
CA ARG A 212 -3.23 22.12 -29.28
C ARG A 212 -1.93 22.89 -28.98
N GLU A 213 -1.47 23.74 -29.90
CA GLU A 213 -0.24 24.51 -29.74
C GLU A 213 -0.32 25.46 -28.53
N SER A 214 -1.42 26.21 -28.39
CA SER A 214 -1.64 27.08 -27.25
C SER A 214 -1.72 26.30 -25.94
N ASN A 215 -2.32 25.11 -25.96
CA ASN A 215 -2.43 24.24 -24.79
C ASN A 215 -1.08 23.64 -24.36
N ILE A 216 -0.25 23.23 -25.31
CA ILE A 216 1.13 22.79 -25.03
C ILE A 216 1.92 23.93 -24.38
N ALA A 217 1.88 25.13 -24.98
CA ALA A 217 2.57 26.30 -24.44
C ALA A 217 2.08 26.67 -23.03
N LEU A 218 0.76 26.72 -22.81
CA LEU A 218 0.17 27.02 -21.51
C LEU A 218 0.54 25.98 -20.44
N SER A 219 0.50 24.70 -20.79
CA SER A 219 0.87 23.62 -19.87
C SER A 219 2.33 23.71 -19.42
N LEU A 220 3.24 24.03 -20.36
CA LEU A 220 4.65 24.22 -20.05
C LEU A 220 4.88 25.47 -19.20
N GLN A 221 4.22 26.59 -19.52
CA GLN A 221 4.31 27.82 -18.72
C GLN A 221 3.84 27.59 -17.28
N ARG A 222 2.79 26.81 -17.07
CA ARG A 222 2.32 26.43 -15.73
C ARG A 222 3.32 25.56 -14.98
N ALA A 223 3.91 24.56 -15.64
CA ALA A 223 4.96 23.74 -15.04
C ALA A 223 6.19 24.58 -14.64
N ILE A 224 6.58 25.56 -15.48
CA ILE A 224 7.65 26.52 -15.16
C ILE A 224 7.28 27.38 -13.95
N ALA A 225 6.05 27.90 -13.88
CA ALA A 225 5.60 28.70 -12.75
C ALA A 225 5.61 27.91 -11.43
N VAL A 226 5.21 26.63 -11.47
CA VAL A 226 5.28 25.72 -10.32
C VAL A 226 6.73 25.50 -9.89
N LYS A 227 7.64 25.18 -10.81
CA LYS A 227 9.07 25.03 -10.52
C LYS A 227 9.63 26.29 -9.85
N ALA A 228 9.41 27.46 -10.46
CA ALA A 228 9.91 28.73 -9.93
C ALA A 228 9.37 29.04 -8.52
N TYR A 229 8.13 28.65 -8.23
CA TYR A 229 7.57 28.80 -6.89
C TYR A 229 8.24 27.86 -5.87
N LEU A 230 8.46 26.59 -6.23
CA LEU A 230 9.12 25.62 -5.35
C LEU A 230 10.59 25.98 -5.07
N GLU A 231 11.28 26.57 -6.05
CA GLU A 231 12.63 27.13 -5.85
C GLU A 231 12.65 28.24 -4.80
N GLN A 232 11.64 29.13 -4.80
CA GLN A 232 11.49 30.16 -3.78
C GLN A 232 11.21 29.58 -2.39
N ARG A 233 10.71 28.35 -2.31
CA ARG A 233 10.51 27.59 -1.07
C ARG A 233 11.73 26.75 -0.66
N GLY A 234 12.83 26.83 -1.40
CA GLY A 234 14.10 26.18 -1.04
C GLY A 234 14.34 24.83 -1.72
N VAL A 235 13.46 24.39 -2.64
CA VAL A 235 13.71 23.19 -3.45
C VAL A 235 14.81 23.49 -4.47
N SER A 236 15.84 22.65 -4.54
CA SER A 236 16.94 22.85 -5.50
C SER A 236 16.45 22.79 -6.95
N ALA A 237 16.83 23.79 -7.75
CA ALA A 237 16.51 23.88 -9.17
C ALA A 237 17.03 22.67 -9.98
N ASP A 238 18.17 22.10 -9.55
CA ASP A 238 18.79 20.93 -10.19
C ASP A 238 17.97 19.65 -9.99
N ASN A 239 17.20 19.59 -8.90
CA ASN A 239 16.29 18.49 -8.63
C ASN A 239 14.97 18.62 -9.40
N LEU A 240 14.73 19.72 -10.13
CA LEU A 240 13.47 19.97 -10.82
C LEU A 240 13.66 20.10 -12.33
N SER A 241 12.92 19.30 -13.09
CA SER A 241 12.73 19.50 -14.54
C SER A 241 11.27 19.82 -14.86
N VAL A 242 10.99 20.35 -16.05
CA VAL A 242 9.62 20.73 -16.44
C VAL A 242 9.26 20.16 -17.81
N GLN A 243 7.99 19.80 -17.99
CA GLN A 243 7.44 19.39 -19.28
C GLN A 243 5.98 19.82 -19.41
N GLY A 244 5.55 20.15 -20.63
CA GLY A 244 4.14 20.43 -20.93
C GLY A 244 3.62 19.44 -21.97
N PHE A 245 2.61 18.65 -21.61
CA PHE A 245 1.94 17.72 -22.53
C PHE A 245 0.65 18.29 -23.12
N GLY A 246 0.20 19.47 -22.67
CA GLY A 246 -1.05 20.06 -23.15
C GLY A 246 -2.21 19.05 -23.04
N PRO A 247 -2.98 18.84 -24.11
CA PRO A 247 -4.14 17.95 -24.10
C PRO A 247 -3.79 16.48 -24.43
N ASP A 248 -2.52 16.16 -24.70
CA ASP A 248 -2.13 14.90 -25.36
C ASP A 248 -2.13 13.67 -24.43
N ARG A 249 -2.31 13.88 -23.12
CA ARG A 249 -2.36 12.81 -22.10
C ARG A 249 -3.55 13.00 -21.15
N PRO A 250 -4.79 12.84 -21.66
CA PRO A 250 -5.99 12.96 -20.84
C PRO A 250 -6.08 11.80 -19.85
N VAL A 251 -6.58 12.09 -18.65
CA VAL A 251 -6.91 11.10 -17.61
C VAL A 251 -8.43 10.89 -17.49
N ALA A 252 -9.21 11.74 -18.14
CA ALA A 252 -10.65 11.63 -18.27
C ALA A 252 -11.12 12.15 -19.64
N GLU A 253 -12.34 11.80 -20.03
CA GLU A 253 -12.96 12.30 -21.26
C GLU A 253 -13.12 13.83 -21.22
N ASN A 254 -12.92 14.52 -22.35
CA ASN A 254 -13.03 15.98 -22.41
C ASN A 254 -14.46 16.49 -22.67
N ASP A 255 -15.42 15.58 -22.83
CA ASP A 255 -16.79 15.90 -23.20
C ASP A 255 -17.59 16.48 -22.01
N THR A 256 -17.12 16.26 -20.79
CA THR A 256 -17.75 16.74 -19.56
C THR A 256 -16.90 17.79 -18.85
N ASP A 257 -17.56 18.72 -18.15
CA ASP A 257 -16.88 19.75 -17.35
C ASP A 257 -15.96 19.14 -16.29
N ASP A 258 -16.40 18.04 -15.66
CA ASP A 258 -15.64 17.28 -14.67
C ASP A 258 -14.40 16.63 -15.29
N GLY A 259 -14.54 15.95 -16.43
CA GLY A 259 -13.41 15.33 -17.10
C GLY A 259 -12.38 16.36 -17.60
N ARG A 260 -12.83 17.51 -18.10
CA ARG A 260 -11.94 18.64 -18.42
C ARG A 260 -11.23 19.18 -17.18
N ALA A 261 -11.92 19.27 -16.03
CA ALA A 261 -11.29 19.69 -14.78
C ALA A 261 -10.16 18.74 -14.36
N ARG A 262 -10.37 17.42 -14.45
CA ARG A 262 -9.32 16.41 -14.16
C ARG A 262 -8.14 16.48 -15.11
N ASN A 263 -8.36 16.88 -16.37
CA ASN A 263 -7.29 17.05 -17.36
C ASN A 263 -6.46 18.33 -17.14
N ARG A 264 -7.04 19.38 -16.54
CA ARG A 264 -6.32 20.62 -16.15
C ARG A 264 -5.55 20.42 -14.85
N ARG A 265 -4.48 19.61 -14.87
CA ARG A 265 -3.70 19.22 -13.69
C ARG A 265 -2.20 19.49 -13.83
N ILE A 266 -1.51 19.44 -12.70
CA ILE A 266 -0.05 19.34 -12.59
C ILE A 266 0.27 17.97 -11.99
N GLU A 267 1.23 17.27 -12.58
CA GLU A 267 1.76 16.00 -12.09
C GLU A 267 3.24 16.20 -11.69
N PHE A 268 3.68 15.53 -10.63
CA PHE A 268 5.09 15.44 -10.26
C PHE A 268 5.54 14.02 -10.49
N ARG A 269 6.64 13.81 -11.22
CA ARG A 269 7.19 12.50 -11.49
C ARG A 269 8.61 12.36 -10.99
N VAL A 270 8.88 11.41 -10.11
CA VAL A 270 10.25 11.06 -9.72
C VAL A 270 10.94 10.31 -10.87
N MET A 271 12.18 10.69 -11.17
CA MET A 271 13.02 10.12 -12.24
C MET A 271 14.07 9.13 -11.70
#